data_AF-A0A9E4W1U3-F1
#
_entry.id   AF-A0A9E4W1U3-F1
#
_cell.length_a   1.000
_cell.length_b   1.000
_cell.length_c   1.000
_cell.angle_alpha   90.00
_cell.angle_beta   90.00
_cell.angle_gamma   90.00
#
_symmetry.space_group_name_H-M   'P 1'
#
loop_
_entity.id
_entity.type
_entity.pdbx_description
1 polymer ?
#
loop_
_entity_poly.entity_id
_entity_poly.type
_entity_poly.pdbx_seq_one_letter_code
_entity_poly.pdbx_strand_id
1 'polypeptide(L)' 'MTRTLAYFGPPGTNSEAAALVYAERAGGGFDLVPLPSITAVAAAVADGEAEEGVVPIENSIEGAVNETLDLLIHADK' A
#
# COMPACT_ATOMS: atom_id res chain seq x y z
N MET A 1 -12.52 -2.19 -16.65
CA MET A 1 -12.06 -3.06 -15.55
C MET A 1 -11.64 -2.14 -14.42
N THR A 2 -12.02 -2.47 -13.18
CA THR A 2 -11.53 -1.82 -11.97
C THR A 2 -10.07 -2.19 -11.78
N ARG A 3 -9.22 -1.22 -11.40
CA ARG A 3 -7.83 -1.45 -11.02
C ARG A 3 -7.79 -1.97 -9.59
N THR A 4 -6.81 -2.76 -9.23
CA THR A 4 -6.60 -3.23 -7.86
C THR A 4 -5.62 -2.29 -7.15
N LEU A 5 -6.02 -1.82 -5.97
CA LEU A 5 -5.17 -1.05 -5.06
C LEU A 5 -4.95 -1.87 -3.79
N ALA A 6 -3.78 -2.48 -3.67
CA ALA A 6 -3.38 -3.17 -2.45
C ALA A 6 -3.05 -2.15 -1.35
N TYR A 7 -3.38 -2.44 -0.10
CA TYR A 7 -2.99 -1.59 1.02
C TYR A 7 -2.64 -2.42 2.26
N PHE A 8 -1.81 -1.85 3.12
CA PHE A 8 -1.45 -2.50 4.39
C PHE A 8 -2.65 -2.49 5.35
N GLY A 9 -3.27 -3.65 5.53
CA GLY A 9 -4.50 -3.81 6.30
C GLY A 9 -4.28 -4.01 7.80
N PRO A 10 -5.33 -4.43 8.54
CA PRO A 10 -6.68 -4.79 8.06
C PRO A 10 -7.56 -3.58 7.67
N PRO A 11 -8.81 -3.79 7.24
CA PRO A 11 -9.80 -2.70 7.10
C PRO A 11 -9.99 -1.91 8.41
N GLY A 12 -10.31 -0.62 8.29
CA GLY A 12 -10.46 0.33 9.38
C GLY A 12 -9.14 0.99 9.85
N THR A 13 -8.04 0.78 9.14
CA THR A 13 -6.72 1.34 9.47
C THR A 13 -6.47 2.70 8.81
N ASN A 14 -5.45 3.43 9.28
CA ASN A 14 -5.00 4.65 8.62
C ASN A 14 -4.54 4.41 7.18
N SER A 15 -3.99 3.22 6.90
CA SER A 15 -3.58 2.81 5.56
C SER A 15 -4.78 2.59 4.64
N GLU A 16 -5.90 2.04 5.12
CA GLU A 16 -7.16 2.01 4.35
C GLU A 16 -7.67 3.42 4.05
N ALA A 17 -7.69 4.30 5.06
CA ALA A 17 -8.12 5.68 4.88
C ALA A 17 -7.25 6.41 3.83
N ALA A 18 -5.94 6.19 3.85
CA ALA A 18 -5.02 6.71 2.85
C ALA A 18 -5.29 6.13 1.46
N ALA A 19 -5.54 4.82 1.36
CA ALA A 19 -5.87 4.15 0.09
C ALA A 19 -7.18 4.67 -0.51
N LEU A 20 -8.21 4.91 0.30
CA LEU A 20 -9.47 5.51 -0.15
C LEU A 20 -9.27 6.92 -0.70
N VAL A 21 -8.53 7.78 0.02
CA VAL A 21 -8.22 9.15 -0.44
C VAL A 21 -7.38 9.13 -1.71
N TYR A 22 -6.42 8.21 -1.80
CA TYR A 22 -5.61 8.02 -3.00
C TYR A 22 -6.47 7.60 -4.19
N ALA A 23 -7.32 6.59 -4.01
CA ALA A 23 -8.21 6.08 -5.05
C ALA A 23 -9.14 7.17 -5.58
N GLU A 24 -9.72 8.00 -4.71
CA GLU A 24 -10.54 9.15 -5.11
C GLU A 24 -9.75 10.14 -5.97
N ARG A 25 -8.54 10.52 -5.52
CA ARG A 25 -7.67 11.47 -6.23
C ARG A 25 -7.14 10.94 -7.55
N ALA A 26 -6.94 9.63 -7.67
CA ALA A 26 -6.49 8.96 -8.87
C ALA A 26 -7.61 8.75 -9.92
N GLY A 27 -8.81 9.31 -9.70
CA GLY A 27 -9.94 9.25 -10.63
C GLY A 27 -10.93 8.12 -10.34
N GLY A 28 -10.84 7.48 -9.17
CA GLY A 28 -11.67 6.35 -8.77
C GLY A 28 -11.37 5.08 -9.55
N GLY A 29 -12.31 4.13 -9.51
CA GLY A 29 -12.20 2.88 -10.28
C GLY A 29 -11.18 1.89 -9.72
N PHE A 30 -10.93 1.92 -8.41
CA PHE A 30 -10.13 0.93 -7.70
C PHE A 30 -10.99 -0.04 -6.89
N ASP A 31 -10.59 -1.31 -6.89
CA ASP A 31 -10.96 -2.30 -5.88
C ASP A 31 -9.83 -2.35 -4.83
N LEU A 32 -10.18 -2.10 -3.57
CA LEU A 32 -9.20 -1.97 -2.49
C LEU A 32 -9.02 -3.32 -1.80
N VAL A 33 -7.78 -3.84 -1.80
CA VAL A 33 -7.46 -5.15 -1.25
C VAL A 33 -6.57 -5.01 -0.01
N PRO A 34 -7.05 -5.36 1.20
CA PRO A 34 -6.21 -5.38 2.40
C PRO A 34 -5.23 -6.55 2.37
N LEU A 35 -3.96 -6.28 2.67
CA LEU A 35 -2.92 -7.30 2.81
C LEU A 35 -2.28 -7.25 4.20
N PRO A 36 -1.79 -8.40 4.72
CA PRO A 36 -1.41 -8.53 6.12
C PRO A 36 -0.05 -7.91 6.47
N SER A 37 0.75 -7.49 5.49
CA SER A 37 2.06 -6.87 5.71
C SER A 37 2.43 -5.92 4.57
N ILE A 38 3.37 -5.02 4.83
CA ILE A 38 3.92 -4.09 3.83
C ILE A 38 4.64 -4.89 2.73
N THR A 39 5.39 -5.93 3.13
CA THR A 39 6.02 -6.86 2.18
C THR A 39 4.99 -7.55 1.27
N ALA A 40 3.82 -7.95 1.79
CA ALA A 40 2.77 -8.54 0.97
C ALA A 40 2.19 -7.54 -0.05
N VAL A 41 2.03 -6.26 0.34
CA VAL A 41 1.64 -5.20 -0.60
C VAL A 41 2.67 -5.02 -1.70
N ALA A 42 3.96 -4.97 -1.35
CA ALA A 42 5.03 -4.83 -2.33
C ALA A 42 5.08 -6.03 -3.29
N ALA A 43 4.94 -7.27 -2.78
CA ALA A 43 4.90 -8.47 -3.60
C ALA A 43 3.71 -8.48 -4.58
N ALA A 44 2.51 -8.12 -4.11
CA ALA A 44 1.32 -8.05 -4.96
C ALA A 44 1.51 -7.06 -6.13
N VAL A 45 2.18 -5.94 -5.91
CA VAL A 45 2.52 -4.98 -6.98
C VAL A 45 3.60 -5.52 -7.91
N ALA A 46 4.65 -6.13 -7.37
CA ALA A 46 5.76 -6.67 -8.15
C ALA A 46 5.34 -7.85 -9.05
N ASP A 47 4.44 -8.70 -8.55
CA ASP A 47 3.92 -9.87 -9.27
C ASP A 47 2.77 -9.51 -10.23
N GLY A 48 2.30 -8.26 -10.21
CA GLY A 48 1.21 -7.76 -11.05
C GLY A 48 -0.19 -8.21 -10.60
N GLU A 49 -0.33 -8.70 -9.36
CA GLU A 49 -1.61 -9.01 -8.73
C GLU A 49 -2.39 -7.73 -8.36
N ALA A 50 -1.67 -6.64 -8.08
CA ALA A 50 -2.21 -5.30 -7.90
C ALA A 50 -1.48 -4.29 -8.79
N GLU A 51 -2.19 -3.34 -9.38
CA GLU A 51 -1.58 -2.29 -10.19
C GLU A 51 -0.81 -1.28 -9.32
N GLU A 52 -1.29 -1.03 -8.11
CA GLU A 52 -0.71 -0.06 -7.17
C GLU A 52 -0.82 -0.54 -5.71
N GLY A 53 0.05 0.00 -4.86
CA GLY A 53 0.13 -0.33 -3.44
C GLY A 53 0.23 0.90 -2.54
N VAL A 54 -0.48 0.92 -1.41
CA VAL A 54 -0.39 1.96 -0.38
C VAL A 54 0.16 1.39 0.91
N VAL A 55 1.31 1.90 1.32
CA VAL A 55 2.02 1.52 2.56
C VAL A 55 2.46 2.78 3.34
N PRO A 56 2.55 2.72 4.67
CA PRO A 56 3.01 3.85 5.47
C PRO A 56 4.53 4.01 5.33
N ILE A 57 5.02 5.24 5.15
CA ILE A 57 6.46 5.54 5.11
C ILE A 57 6.98 6.12 6.44
N GLU A 58 6.12 6.84 7.17
CA GLU A 58 6.44 7.48 8.45
C GLU A 58 5.19 7.56 9.33
N ASN A 59 5.36 7.40 10.65
CA ASN A 59 4.37 7.57 11.69
C ASN A 59 4.75 8.79 12.57
N SER A 60 3.77 9.62 12.93
CA SER A 60 4.00 10.80 13.78
C SER A 60 4.46 10.48 15.21
N ILE A 61 4.24 9.26 15.71
CA ILE A 61 4.60 8.83 17.06
C ILE A 61 5.95 8.12 17.06
N GLU A 62 6.19 7.25 16.07
CA GLU A 62 7.29 6.28 16.06
C GLU A 62 8.36 6.61 15.00
N GLY A 63 8.13 7.65 14.20
CA GLY A 63 9.02 8.05 13.11
C GLY A 63 8.93 7.12 11.91
N ALA A 64 10.06 6.89 11.25
CA ALA A 64 10.13 6.12 10.00
C ALA A 64 9.60 4.69 10.15
N VAL A 65 8.87 4.23 9.13
CA VAL A 65 8.46 2.82 9.03
C VAL A 65 9.60 2.06 8.33
N ASN A 66 10.49 1.48 9.13
CA ASN A 66 11.71 0.83 8.62
C ASN A 66 11.41 -0.27 7.58
N GLU A 67 10.34 -1.06 7.75
CA GLU A 67 9.98 -2.09 6.76
C GLU A 67 9.75 -1.50 5.36
N THR A 68 9.06 -0.36 5.26
CA THR A 68 8.87 0.34 3.98
C THR A 68 10.17 0.87 3.41
N LEU A 69 11.04 1.42 4.26
CA LEU A 69 12.34 1.93 3.82
C LEU A 69 13.25 0.81 3.32
N ASP A 70 13.33 -0.29 4.07
CA ASP A 70 14.12 -1.47 3.70
C ASP A 70 13.64 -2.06 2.37
N LEU A 71 12.33 -2.15 2.16
CA LEU A 71 11.76 -2.55 0.88
C LEU A 71 12.20 -1.62 -0.25
N LEU A 72 12.09 -0.31 -0.10
CA LEU A 72 12.49 0.66 -1.13
C LEU A 72 14.01 0.63 -1.42
N ILE A 73 14.84 0.37 -0.42
CA ILE A 73 16.30 0.27 -0.57
C ILE A 73 16.70 -1.04 -1.28
N HIS A 74 15.91 -2.10 -1.13
CA HIS A 74 16.24 -3.44 -1.62
C HIS A 74 15.47 -3.88 -2.87
N ALA A 75 14.40 -3.18 -3.26
CA ALA A 75 13.56 -3.53 -4.41
C ALA A 75 14.27 -3.42 -5.77
N ASP A 76 15.37 -2.66 -5.87
CA ASP A 76 16.16 -2.47 -7.11
C ASP A 76 17.29 -3.51 -7.32
N LYS A 77 17.22 -4.69 -6.68
CA LYS A 77 18.23 -5.75 -6.83
C LYS A 77 17.70 -7.00 -7.52
#